data_AF-A0A1Q5HRV9-F1
#
_entry.id   AF-A0A1Q5HRV9-F1
#
_cell.length_a   1.000
_cell.length_b   1.000
_cell.length_c   1.000
_cell.angle_alpha   90.00
_cell.angle_beta   90.00
_cell.angle_gamma   90.00
#
_symmetry.space_group_name_H-M   'P 1'
#
loop_
_entity.id
_entity.type
_entity.pdbx_description
1 polymer ?
#
loop_
_entity_poly.entity_id
_entity_poly.type
_entity_poly.pdbx_seq_one_letter_code
_entity_poly.pdbx_strand_id
1 'polypeptide(L)'
;MTTEPPRRRLVPAIALLLLAPWTAECSWGGFTLTGMPFVVLVLAPMYGGAALLIRETARRLGLGWPGIALLAAAFGVVQAGLVDQSLFNPGFLDDTEFADTRAAAEASLVPGLGFSARQAVDYVGNHVVLTICAPIALVESYLGAGRRTRPWLGRPGLAVAALLWLGGSLLVFADDGGRKNFLASPAQLAFATGVALALITAALLRRQHAGPSPIATTPAPTPTAPTPGPTSAGPTPVVRTPAPTPAGTTLAGRPHAEAGPPRPVCPALVVVVAYLGSTIAPGWPGVTLALALAAVAAVLLTRWSRRPGWEQPHVLATGSAGLVVAAALAYTVPTYAPASPAAALVGDVAISVIVLLLVGGAWWRVSRSAARDRRRAAAPAGRPASPPA
;
A
#
# COMPACT_ATOMS: atom_id res chain seq x y z
N MET A 1 17.61 -7.90 -20.01
CA MET A 1 16.17 -8.21 -20.18
C MET A 1 15.88 -9.55 -19.51
N THR A 2 15.07 -9.61 -18.45
CA THR A 2 14.74 -10.89 -17.80
C THR A 2 13.71 -11.67 -18.62
N THR A 3 14.07 -12.88 -19.04
CA THR A 3 13.35 -13.82 -19.92
C THR A 3 12.14 -14.51 -19.25
N GLU A 4 11.31 -13.78 -18.51
CA GLU A 4 10.03 -14.36 -18.05
C GLU A 4 8.97 -14.33 -19.16
N PRO A 5 8.24 -15.45 -19.38
CA PRO A 5 7.17 -15.52 -20.36
C PRO A 5 6.06 -14.51 -20.05
N PRO A 6 5.40 -13.92 -21.07
CA PRO A 6 4.43 -12.83 -20.90
C PRO A 6 3.29 -13.18 -19.94
N ARG A 7 2.82 -14.44 -19.93
CA ARG A 7 1.80 -14.94 -18.99
C ARG A 7 2.20 -14.72 -17.52
N ARG A 8 3.46 -14.92 -17.14
CA ARG A 8 3.92 -14.71 -15.76
C ARG A 8 3.93 -13.24 -15.35
N ARG A 9 3.96 -12.31 -16.32
CA ARG A 9 3.95 -10.86 -16.09
C ARG A 9 2.55 -10.30 -15.91
N LEU A 10 1.55 -10.84 -16.61
CA LEU A 10 0.17 -10.34 -16.54
C LEU A 10 -0.62 -10.81 -15.32
N VAL A 11 -0.31 -11.99 -14.76
CA VAL A 11 -1.03 -12.52 -13.58
C VAL A 11 -1.17 -11.52 -12.43
N PRO A 12 -0.10 -10.85 -11.94
CA PRO A 12 -0.26 -9.87 -10.86
C PRO A 12 -1.07 -8.63 -11.28
N ALA A 13 -1.02 -8.25 -12.56
CA ALA A 13 -1.83 -7.14 -13.05
C ALA A 13 -3.33 -7.50 -13.09
N ILE A 14 -3.67 -8.69 -13.57
CA ILE A 14 -5.06 -9.19 -13.57
C ILE A 14 -5.56 -9.39 -12.13
N ALA A 15 -4.72 -9.94 -11.25
CA ALA A 15 -5.06 -10.09 -9.84
C ALA A 15 -5.35 -8.73 -9.18
N LEU A 16 -4.53 -7.71 -9.45
CA LEU A 16 -4.78 -6.35 -8.93
C LEU A 16 -6.03 -5.72 -9.55
N LEU A 17 -6.25 -5.92 -10.85
CA LEU A 17 -7.42 -5.42 -11.57
C LEU A 17 -8.74 -5.92 -10.95
N LEU A 18 -8.79 -7.19 -10.53
CA LEU A 18 -9.98 -7.81 -9.95
C LEU A 18 -10.06 -7.66 -8.43
N LEU A 19 -8.91 -7.62 -7.74
CA LEU A 19 -8.90 -7.52 -6.28
C LEU A 19 -9.26 -6.11 -5.80
N ALA A 20 -8.88 -5.06 -6.54
CA ALA A 20 -9.18 -3.68 -6.15
C ALA A 20 -10.68 -3.36 -6.03
N PRO A 21 -11.56 -3.69 -7.00
CA PRO A 21 -13.00 -3.49 -6.82
C PRO A 21 -13.58 -4.41 -5.72
N TRP A 22 -13.07 -5.64 -5.56
CA TRP A 22 -13.53 -6.53 -4.51
C TRP A 22 -13.21 -5.99 -3.11
N THR A 23 -12.00 -5.46 -2.91
CA THR A 23 -11.63 -4.84 -1.63
C THR A 23 -12.39 -3.53 -1.43
N ALA A 24 -12.64 -2.76 -2.49
CA ALA A 24 -13.40 -1.52 -2.40
C ALA A 24 -14.86 -1.71 -1.99
N GLU A 25 -15.55 -2.71 -2.56
CA GLU A 25 -17.02 -2.80 -2.46
C GLU A 25 -17.51 -4.05 -1.73
N CYS A 26 -16.87 -5.20 -1.94
CA CYS A 26 -17.38 -6.46 -1.41
C CYS A 26 -16.82 -6.77 -0.02
N SER A 27 -15.71 -6.15 0.39
CA SER A 27 -14.98 -6.61 1.57
C SER A 27 -15.58 -6.23 2.92
N TRP A 28 -16.57 -5.33 2.93
CA TRP A 28 -17.27 -4.87 4.14
C TRP A 28 -18.72 -5.35 4.22
N GLY A 29 -19.17 -6.29 3.39
CA GLY A 29 -20.56 -6.76 3.36
C GLY A 29 -21.39 -6.10 2.25
N GLY A 30 -22.71 -6.17 2.35
CA GLY A 30 -23.65 -5.52 1.41
C GLY A 30 -24.04 -6.35 0.17
N PHE A 31 -23.22 -7.33 -0.23
CA PHE A 31 -23.49 -8.19 -1.39
C PHE A 31 -23.61 -9.66 -1.03
N THR A 32 -24.53 -10.37 -1.69
CA THR A 32 -24.59 -11.84 -1.66
C THR A 32 -23.40 -12.43 -2.41
N LEU A 33 -23.01 -13.67 -2.06
CA LEU A 33 -21.90 -14.37 -2.71
C LEU A 33 -22.03 -14.45 -4.24
N THR A 34 -23.26 -14.61 -4.75
CA THR A 34 -23.54 -14.66 -6.20
C THR A 34 -23.54 -13.28 -6.87
N GLY A 35 -23.76 -12.20 -6.10
CA GLY A 35 -23.72 -10.83 -6.60
C GLY A 35 -22.30 -10.26 -6.73
N MET A 36 -21.38 -10.67 -5.85
CA MET A 36 -20.00 -10.14 -5.83
C MET A 36 -19.26 -10.21 -7.19
N PRO A 37 -19.33 -11.31 -7.97
CA PRO A 37 -18.63 -11.38 -9.25
C PRO A 37 -19.08 -10.31 -10.25
N PHE A 38 -20.38 -9.99 -10.29
CA PHE A 38 -20.91 -8.96 -11.17
C PHE A 38 -20.35 -7.59 -10.79
N VAL A 39 -20.40 -7.22 -9.51
CA VAL A 39 -19.85 -5.98 -8.96
C VAL A 39 -18.37 -5.84 -9.32
N VAL A 40 -17.59 -6.90 -9.08
CA VAL A 40 -16.16 -6.94 -9.38
C VAL A 40 -15.89 -6.71 -10.87
N LEU A 41 -16.63 -7.37 -11.77
CA LEU A 41 -16.41 -7.27 -13.21
C LEU A 41 -16.78 -5.89 -13.76
N VAL A 42 -17.89 -5.32 -13.29
CA VAL A 42 -18.35 -3.99 -13.72
C VAL A 42 -17.40 -2.90 -13.24
N LEU A 43 -16.91 -2.98 -12.01
CA LEU A 43 -16.07 -1.94 -11.41
C LEU A 43 -14.56 -2.15 -11.60
N ALA A 44 -14.14 -3.32 -12.10
CA ALA A 44 -12.74 -3.62 -12.39
C ALA A 44 -12.05 -2.60 -13.31
N PRO A 45 -12.66 -2.12 -14.41
CA PRO A 45 -12.02 -1.12 -15.26
C PRO A 45 -11.68 0.16 -14.48
N MET A 46 -12.60 0.64 -13.63
CA MET A 46 -12.43 1.85 -12.82
C MET A 46 -11.46 1.64 -11.66
N TYR A 47 -11.82 0.82 -10.67
CA TYR A 47 -11.00 0.61 -9.47
C TYR A 47 -9.69 -0.12 -9.76
N GLY A 48 -9.77 -1.19 -10.54
CA GLY A 48 -8.60 -1.98 -10.93
C GLY A 48 -7.66 -1.22 -11.87
N GLY A 49 -8.21 -0.46 -12.83
CA GLY A 49 -7.43 0.40 -13.71
C GLY A 49 -6.66 1.46 -12.93
N ALA A 50 -7.33 2.16 -12.00
CA ALA A 50 -6.69 3.13 -11.11
C ALA A 50 -5.59 2.48 -10.25
N ALA A 51 -5.87 1.34 -9.61
CA ALA A 51 -4.90 0.63 -8.79
C ALA A 51 -3.64 0.23 -9.59
N LEU A 52 -3.82 -0.24 -10.84
CA LEU A 52 -2.70 -0.55 -11.73
C LEU A 52 -1.89 0.69 -12.07
N LEU A 53 -2.53 1.80 -12.46
CA LEU A 53 -1.85 3.04 -12.82
C LEU A 53 -1.06 3.63 -11.65
N ILE A 54 -1.66 3.68 -10.46
CA ILE A 54 -1.02 4.18 -9.24
C ILE A 54 0.19 3.32 -8.90
N ARG A 55 0.02 1.99 -8.89
CA ARG A 55 1.09 1.05 -8.58
C ARG A 55 2.23 1.17 -9.57
N GLU A 56 1.94 1.16 -10.87
CA GLU A 56 2.94 1.25 -11.92
C GLU A 56 3.70 2.58 -11.87
N THR A 57 3.00 3.69 -11.66
CA THR A 57 3.60 5.02 -11.49
C THR A 57 4.54 5.04 -10.28
N ALA A 58 4.07 4.55 -9.13
CA ALA A 58 4.87 4.51 -7.92
C ALA A 58 6.14 3.65 -8.07
N ARG A 59 6.05 2.50 -8.75
CA ARG A 59 7.22 1.63 -9.00
C ARG A 59 8.19 2.19 -10.03
N ARG A 60 7.72 2.92 -11.04
CA ARG A 60 8.59 3.57 -12.04
C ARG A 60 9.31 4.79 -11.51
N LEU A 61 8.63 5.57 -10.66
CA LEU A 61 9.16 6.82 -10.12
C LEU A 61 9.80 6.65 -8.73
N GLY A 62 9.75 5.44 -8.15
CA GLY A 62 10.33 5.17 -6.85
C GLY A 62 9.63 5.87 -5.68
N LEU A 63 8.32 6.14 -5.78
CA LEU A 63 7.60 6.97 -4.81
C LEU A 63 7.39 6.30 -3.43
N GLY A 64 7.59 4.98 -3.36
CA GLY A 64 7.35 4.19 -2.16
C GLY A 64 5.89 4.21 -1.70
N TRP A 65 5.64 3.69 -0.49
CA TRP A 65 4.30 3.62 0.09
C TRP A 65 3.67 4.99 0.41
N PRO A 66 4.41 6.00 0.93
CA PRO A 66 3.83 7.32 1.13
C PRO A 66 3.32 7.96 -0.18
N GLY A 67 4.03 7.76 -1.29
CA GLY A 67 3.57 8.22 -2.60
C GLY A 67 2.34 7.45 -3.10
N ILE A 68 2.29 6.13 -2.89
CA ILE A 68 1.09 5.31 -3.20
C ILE A 68 -0.12 5.84 -2.42
N ALA A 69 0.03 6.11 -1.12
CA ALA A 69 -1.05 6.61 -0.28
C ALA A 69 -1.56 7.99 -0.73
N LEU A 70 -0.67 8.91 -1.14
CA LEU A 70 -1.06 10.22 -1.68
C LEU A 70 -1.77 10.11 -3.03
N LEU A 71 -1.28 9.25 -3.93
CA LEU A 71 -1.96 8.98 -5.20
C LEU A 71 -3.31 8.29 -5.00
N ALA A 72 -3.42 7.43 -3.99
CA ALA A 72 -4.69 6.81 -3.60
C ALA A 72 -5.68 7.83 -3.05
N ALA A 73 -5.21 8.79 -2.24
CA ALA A 73 -6.03 9.88 -1.75
C ALA A 73 -6.51 10.78 -2.90
N ALA A 74 -5.64 11.07 -3.87
CA ALA A 74 -6.01 11.80 -5.08
C ALA A 74 -7.05 11.04 -5.89
N PHE A 75 -6.90 9.72 -6.03
CA PHE A 75 -7.91 8.87 -6.67
C PHE A 75 -9.25 8.93 -5.92
N GLY A 76 -9.26 8.87 -4.59
CA GLY A 76 -10.50 8.99 -3.83
C GLY A 76 -11.23 10.32 -4.04
N VAL A 77 -10.48 11.42 -4.15
CA VAL A 77 -11.04 12.75 -4.49
C VAL A 77 -11.60 12.76 -5.93
N VAL A 78 -10.88 12.18 -6.89
CA VAL A 78 -11.34 12.07 -8.28
C VAL A 78 -12.60 11.22 -8.36
N GLN A 79 -12.62 10.08 -7.68
CA GLN A 79 -13.75 9.16 -7.68
C GLN A 79 -15.01 9.82 -7.11
N ALA A 80 -14.95 10.24 -5.84
CA ALA A 80 -16.09 10.79 -5.13
C ALA A 80 -16.51 12.19 -5.61
N GLY A 81 -15.57 12.98 -6.13
CA GLY A 81 -15.81 14.37 -6.52
C GLY A 81 -16.07 14.59 -8.01
N LEU A 82 -15.44 13.80 -8.89
CA LEU A 82 -15.51 14.00 -10.34
C LEU A 82 -16.25 12.87 -11.08
N VAL A 83 -16.12 11.63 -10.62
CA VAL A 83 -16.65 10.44 -11.31
C VAL A 83 -18.09 10.14 -10.89
N ASP A 84 -18.31 9.68 -9.67
CA ASP A 84 -19.68 9.39 -9.18
C ASP A 84 -20.36 10.62 -8.58
N GLN A 85 -19.57 11.65 -8.24
CA GLN A 85 -20.01 12.91 -7.64
C GLN A 85 -20.77 12.75 -6.30
N SER A 86 -20.61 11.60 -5.66
CA SER A 86 -21.20 11.27 -4.35
C SER A 86 -20.85 12.30 -3.27
N LEU A 87 -19.66 12.89 -3.33
CA LEU A 87 -19.20 13.88 -2.36
C LEU A 87 -20.07 15.15 -2.36
N PHE A 88 -20.56 15.55 -3.53
CA PHE A 88 -21.29 16.80 -3.71
C PHE A 88 -22.80 16.60 -3.81
N ASN A 89 -23.26 15.36 -3.98
CA ASN A 89 -24.66 15.03 -4.09
C ASN A 89 -25.27 14.79 -2.69
N PRO A 90 -26.08 15.73 -2.15
CA PRO A 90 -26.66 15.57 -0.82
C PRO A 90 -27.65 14.40 -0.74
N GLY A 91 -28.22 13.97 -1.87
CA GLY A 91 -29.15 12.85 -1.93
C GLY A 91 -28.49 11.52 -2.29
N PHE A 92 -27.15 11.45 -2.34
CA PHE A 92 -26.45 10.27 -2.84
C PHE A 92 -26.79 8.98 -2.08
N LEU A 93 -27.06 9.08 -0.77
CA LEU A 93 -27.34 7.93 0.09
C LEU A 93 -28.83 7.74 0.42
N ASP A 94 -29.73 8.60 -0.07
CA ASP A 94 -31.14 8.66 0.37
C ASP A 94 -31.97 7.39 0.12
N ASP A 95 -31.57 6.54 -0.82
CA ASP A 95 -32.24 5.28 -1.18
C ASP A 95 -31.44 4.03 -0.73
N THR A 96 -30.39 4.24 0.06
CA THR A 96 -29.54 3.19 0.62
C THR A 96 -29.86 3.00 2.09
N GLU A 97 -29.37 1.91 2.68
CA GLU A 97 -29.33 1.68 4.13
C GLU A 97 -28.59 2.78 4.91
N PHE A 98 -27.83 3.64 4.23
CA PHE A 98 -27.15 4.79 4.82
C PHE A 98 -27.97 6.09 4.76
N ALA A 99 -29.24 6.06 4.37
CA ALA A 99 -30.10 7.25 4.28
C ALA A 99 -30.14 8.06 5.60
N ASP A 100 -30.18 7.37 6.75
CA ASP A 100 -30.21 7.99 8.07
C ASP A 100 -28.90 8.70 8.46
N THR A 101 -27.82 8.50 7.69
CA THR A 101 -26.53 9.16 7.95
C THR A 101 -26.50 10.62 7.50
N ARG A 102 -27.54 11.09 6.80
CA ARG A 102 -27.62 12.46 6.28
C ARG A 102 -27.44 13.53 7.37
N ALA A 103 -28.13 13.39 8.50
CA ALA A 103 -28.01 14.35 9.60
C ALA A 103 -26.58 14.42 10.15
N ALA A 104 -25.87 13.28 10.20
CA ALA A 104 -24.46 13.23 10.61
C ALA A 104 -23.53 13.86 9.55
N ALA A 105 -23.85 13.71 8.27
CA ALA A 105 -23.13 14.34 7.17
C ALA A 105 -23.28 15.88 7.22
N GLU A 106 -24.51 16.37 7.41
CA GLU A 106 -24.84 17.79 7.54
C GLU A 106 -24.17 18.46 8.75
N ALA A 107 -23.93 17.71 9.84
CA ALA A 107 -23.22 18.19 11.02
C ALA A 107 -21.73 18.56 10.78
N SER A 108 -21.21 18.30 9.57
CA SER A 108 -19.86 18.68 9.13
C SER A 108 -19.86 19.33 7.76
N LEU A 109 -20.95 20.00 7.40
CA LEU A 109 -21.07 20.70 6.13
C LEU A 109 -20.00 21.78 5.99
N VAL A 110 -19.34 21.82 4.84
CA VAL A 110 -18.42 22.88 4.44
C VAL A 110 -19.21 23.96 3.70
N PRO A 111 -19.40 25.16 4.29
CA PRO A 111 -20.16 26.23 3.65
C PRO A 111 -19.54 26.65 2.31
N GLY A 112 -20.39 27.07 1.37
CA GLY A 112 -19.97 27.55 0.04
C GLY A 112 -19.72 26.44 -0.99
N LEU A 113 -19.24 25.26 -0.57
CA LEU A 113 -19.04 24.10 -1.46
C LEU A 113 -20.09 23.00 -1.29
N GLY A 114 -20.87 23.01 -0.21
CA GLY A 114 -22.07 22.18 -0.06
C GLY A 114 -21.80 20.68 0.08
N PHE A 115 -20.65 20.30 0.63
CA PHE A 115 -20.32 18.89 0.91
C PHE A 115 -20.03 18.65 2.39
N SER A 116 -20.15 17.40 2.82
CA SER A 116 -19.79 16.98 4.17
C SER A 116 -18.30 16.68 4.28
N ALA A 117 -17.59 17.37 5.17
CA ALA A 117 -16.19 17.07 5.48
C ALA A 117 -16.04 15.64 6.03
N ARG A 118 -17.06 15.12 6.72
CA ARG A 118 -17.08 13.74 7.20
C ARG A 118 -17.09 12.74 6.05
N GLN A 119 -18.01 12.87 5.11
CA GLN A 119 -18.07 11.99 3.94
C GLN A 119 -16.79 12.10 3.10
N ALA A 120 -16.20 13.29 2.98
CA ALA A 120 -14.91 13.46 2.30
C ALA A 120 -13.81 12.58 2.93
N VAL A 121 -13.71 12.57 4.26
CA VAL A 121 -12.74 11.74 4.98
C VAL A 121 -13.03 10.25 4.80
N ASP A 122 -14.30 9.85 4.86
CA ASP A 122 -14.71 8.45 4.74
C ASP A 122 -14.45 7.91 3.33
N TYR A 123 -14.90 8.62 2.29
CA TYR A 123 -14.69 8.22 0.89
C TYR A 123 -13.20 8.17 0.53
N VAL A 124 -12.45 9.23 0.84
CA VAL A 124 -11.01 9.27 0.55
C VAL A 124 -10.26 8.23 1.38
N GLY A 125 -10.60 8.08 2.66
CA GLY A 125 -10.00 7.10 3.56
C GLY A 125 -10.19 5.66 3.09
N ASN A 126 -11.43 5.30 2.72
CA ASN A 126 -11.73 3.98 2.18
C ASN A 126 -11.00 3.70 0.86
N HIS A 127 -10.90 4.68 -0.04
CA HIS A 127 -10.11 4.51 -1.27
C HIS A 127 -8.62 4.33 -1.00
N VAL A 128 -8.05 5.06 -0.03
CA VAL A 128 -6.66 4.86 0.38
C VAL A 128 -6.44 3.46 0.91
N VAL A 129 -7.24 3.04 1.88
CA VAL A 129 -7.02 1.81 2.64
C VAL A 129 -7.43 0.57 1.84
N LEU A 130 -8.68 0.53 1.38
CA LEU A 130 -9.31 -0.65 0.80
C LEU A 130 -9.15 -0.72 -0.71
N THR A 131 -9.37 0.36 -1.45
CA THR A 131 -9.34 0.30 -2.93
C THR A 131 -7.91 0.18 -3.48
N ILE A 132 -6.93 0.82 -2.84
CA ILE A 132 -5.56 0.91 -3.39
C ILE A 132 -4.52 0.18 -2.52
N CYS A 133 -4.34 0.56 -1.25
CA CYS A 133 -3.21 0.06 -0.46
C CYS A 133 -3.32 -1.44 -0.15
N ALA A 134 -4.49 -1.92 0.30
CA ALA A 134 -4.73 -3.34 0.61
C ALA A 134 -4.46 -4.28 -0.57
N PRO A 135 -5.08 -4.11 -1.75
CA PRO A 135 -4.89 -5.03 -2.88
C PRO A 135 -3.47 -4.97 -3.44
N ILE A 136 -2.80 -3.80 -3.48
CA ILE A 136 -1.39 -3.71 -3.86
C ILE A 136 -0.52 -4.50 -2.88
N ALA A 137 -0.71 -4.30 -1.57
CA ALA A 137 0.09 -4.96 -0.53
C ALA A 137 -0.07 -6.48 -0.58
N LEU A 138 -1.30 -6.96 -0.80
CA LEU A 138 -1.61 -8.39 -0.95
C LEU A 138 -0.94 -8.97 -2.18
N VAL A 139 -1.20 -8.42 -3.37
CA VAL A 139 -0.67 -8.96 -4.63
C VAL A 139 0.86 -8.97 -4.61
N GLU A 140 1.50 -7.89 -4.13
CA GLU A 140 2.95 -7.83 -4.03
C GLU A 140 3.55 -8.85 -3.04
N SER A 141 2.80 -9.23 -2.00
CA SER A 141 3.23 -10.22 -1.01
C SER A 141 3.21 -11.65 -1.56
N TYR A 142 2.38 -11.93 -2.58
CA TYR A 142 2.42 -13.21 -3.30
C TYR A 142 3.60 -13.33 -4.27
N LEU A 143 4.29 -12.24 -4.55
CA LEU A 143 5.43 -12.18 -5.46
C LEU A 143 6.78 -12.22 -4.70
N GLY A 144 7.82 -12.75 -5.34
CA GLY A 144 9.19 -12.70 -4.82
C GLY A 144 9.76 -11.27 -4.78
N ALA A 145 10.74 -11.03 -3.91
CA ALA A 145 11.34 -9.71 -3.67
C ALA A 145 11.83 -9.03 -4.98
N GLY A 146 12.46 -9.79 -5.88
CA GLY A 146 12.94 -9.26 -7.16
C GLY A 146 11.86 -8.88 -8.17
N ARG A 147 10.59 -9.26 -7.95
CA ARG A 147 9.46 -8.96 -8.87
C ARG A 147 8.47 -7.96 -8.30
N ARG A 148 8.25 -7.96 -6.98
CA ARG A 148 7.16 -7.20 -6.36
C ARG A 148 7.31 -5.69 -6.49
N THR A 149 8.53 -5.15 -6.52
CA THR A 149 8.78 -3.71 -6.66
C THR A 149 9.10 -3.27 -8.08
N ARG A 150 9.12 -4.20 -9.05
CA ARG A 150 9.38 -3.87 -10.47
C ARG A 150 8.07 -3.57 -11.22
N PRO A 151 8.08 -2.69 -12.23
CA PRO A 151 6.94 -2.52 -13.12
C PRO A 151 6.48 -3.85 -13.74
N TRP A 152 5.17 -4.10 -13.76
CA TRP A 152 4.58 -5.32 -14.33
C TRP A 152 4.20 -5.14 -15.79
N LEU A 153 3.78 -3.92 -16.16
CA LEU A 153 3.25 -3.61 -17.49
C LEU A 153 4.32 -2.94 -18.38
N GLY A 154 4.17 -3.06 -19.70
CA GLY A 154 4.88 -2.22 -20.67
C GLY A 154 4.06 -0.96 -21.00
N ARG A 155 4.56 -0.12 -21.93
CA ARG A 155 3.80 1.06 -22.41
C ARG A 155 2.40 0.68 -22.97
N PRO A 156 2.24 -0.39 -23.77
CA PRO A 156 0.91 -0.79 -24.24
C PRO A 156 -0.02 -1.20 -23.08
N GLY A 157 0.50 -1.95 -22.10
CA GLY A 157 -0.29 -2.34 -20.93
C GLY A 157 -0.73 -1.14 -20.08
N LEU A 158 0.10 -0.11 -19.96
CA LEU A 158 -0.29 1.15 -19.32
C LEU A 158 -1.38 1.88 -20.10
N ALA A 159 -1.27 1.93 -21.43
CA ALA A 159 -2.31 2.53 -22.26
C ALA A 159 -3.65 1.81 -22.10
N VAL A 160 -3.64 0.46 -22.09
CA VAL A 160 -4.85 -0.34 -21.82
C VAL A 160 -5.40 -0.06 -20.42
N ALA A 161 -4.56 -0.03 -19.38
CA ALA A 161 -5.01 0.30 -18.03
C ALA A 161 -5.62 1.71 -17.93
N ALA A 162 -5.05 2.69 -18.64
CA ALA A 162 -5.58 4.04 -18.72
C ALA A 162 -6.93 4.10 -19.44
N LEU A 163 -7.07 3.41 -20.58
CA LEU A 163 -8.34 3.32 -21.29
C LEU A 163 -9.41 2.61 -20.48
N LEU A 164 -9.06 1.54 -19.77
CA LEU A 164 -9.98 0.85 -18.85
C LEU A 164 -10.44 1.77 -17.72
N TRP A 165 -9.50 2.51 -17.10
CA TRP A 165 -9.84 3.44 -16.02
C TRP A 165 -10.75 4.57 -16.53
N LEU A 166 -10.41 5.20 -17.67
CA LEU A 166 -11.23 6.26 -18.26
C LEU A 166 -12.60 5.75 -18.68
N GLY A 167 -12.67 4.59 -19.35
CA GLY A 167 -13.92 3.99 -19.79
C GLY A 167 -14.80 3.54 -18.63
N GLY A 168 -14.23 2.94 -17.58
CA GLY A 168 -14.94 2.57 -16.36
C GLY A 168 -15.45 3.78 -15.59
N SER A 169 -14.63 4.83 -15.49
CA SER A 169 -15.04 6.10 -14.87
C SER A 169 -16.17 6.76 -15.66
N LEU A 170 -16.08 6.76 -16.99
CA LEU A 170 -17.15 7.29 -17.85
C LEU A 170 -18.44 6.48 -17.70
N LEU A 171 -18.36 5.15 -17.62
CA LEU A 171 -19.53 4.29 -17.41
C LEU A 171 -20.25 4.65 -16.11
N VAL A 172 -19.50 4.85 -15.02
CA VAL A 172 -20.08 5.26 -13.72
C VAL A 172 -20.64 6.69 -13.78
N PHE A 173 -19.92 7.63 -14.39
CA PHE A 173 -20.37 9.02 -14.52
C PHE A 173 -21.65 9.17 -15.37
N ALA A 174 -21.77 8.35 -16.42
CA ALA A 174 -22.87 8.37 -17.37
C ALA A 174 -24.14 7.67 -16.86
N ASP A 175 -24.06 6.92 -15.74
CA ASP A 175 -25.24 6.35 -15.09
C ASP A 175 -26.00 7.42 -14.32
N ASP A 176 -26.90 8.12 -15.01
CA ASP A 176 -27.76 9.17 -14.43
C ASP A 176 -28.65 8.64 -13.29
N GLY A 177 -28.99 7.35 -13.30
CA GLY A 177 -29.70 6.68 -12.20
C GLY A 177 -28.83 6.59 -10.96
N GLY A 178 -27.61 6.05 -11.10
CA GLY A 178 -26.63 5.98 -10.01
C GLY A 178 -26.19 7.33 -9.47
N ARG A 179 -26.01 8.34 -10.34
CA ARG A 179 -25.71 9.73 -9.93
C ARG A 179 -26.95 10.52 -9.49
N LYS A 180 -28.14 9.94 -9.58
CA LYS A 180 -29.43 10.54 -9.18
C LYS A 180 -29.69 11.88 -9.85
N ASN A 181 -29.33 12.01 -11.13
CA ASN A 181 -29.43 13.23 -11.93
C ASN A 181 -28.71 14.46 -11.34
N PHE A 182 -27.78 14.28 -10.39
CA PHE A 182 -27.03 15.38 -9.78
C PHE A 182 -25.80 15.75 -10.60
N LEU A 183 -25.56 17.04 -10.87
CA LEU A 183 -24.30 17.51 -11.46
C LEU A 183 -23.61 18.51 -10.54
N ALA A 184 -22.36 18.22 -10.19
CA ALA A 184 -21.52 19.11 -9.43
C ALA A 184 -21.30 20.43 -10.18
N SER A 185 -21.38 21.54 -9.44
CA SER A 185 -21.15 22.88 -9.98
C SER A 185 -19.70 23.05 -10.46
N PRO A 186 -19.43 24.01 -11.36
CA PRO A 186 -18.06 24.30 -11.79
C PRO A 186 -17.09 24.60 -10.64
N ALA A 187 -17.57 25.22 -9.57
CA ALA A 187 -16.77 25.51 -8.37
C ALA A 187 -16.38 24.21 -7.62
N GLN A 188 -17.31 23.27 -7.46
CA GLN A 188 -17.06 21.96 -6.84
C GLN A 188 -16.09 21.13 -7.68
N LEU A 189 -16.25 21.12 -9.01
CA LEU A 189 -15.34 20.44 -9.93
C LEU A 189 -13.93 21.03 -9.89
N ALA A 190 -13.81 22.36 -9.90
CA ALA A 190 -12.53 23.06 -9.79
C ALA A 190 -11.85 22.77 -8.45
N PHE A 191 -12.62 22.76 -7.35
CA PHE A 191 -12.12 22.42 -6.03
C PHE A 191 -11.58 20.99 -5.96
N ALA A 192 -12.38 19.99 -6.37
CA ALA A 192 -11.96 18.58 -6.36
C ALA A 192 -10.72 18.35 -7.25
N THR A 193 -10.70 18.97 -8.44
CA THR A 193 -9.53 18.93 -9.34
C THR A 193 -8.29 19.54 -8.69
N GLY A 194 -8.43 20.71 -8.07
CA GLY A 194 -7.33 21.39 -7.36
C GLY A 194 -6.75 20.55 -6.24
N VAL A 195 -7.60 19.93 -5.41
CA VAL A 195 -7.19 19.03 -4.32
C VAL A 195 -6.48 17.79 -4.87
N ALA A 196 -7.04 17.14 -5.91
CA ALA A 196 -6.42 15.97 -6.53
C ALA A 196 -5.03 16.30 -7.11
N LEU A 197 -4.90 17.44 -7.82
CA LEU A 197 -3.62 17.89 -8.37
C LEU A 197 -2.62 18.25 -7.27
N ALA A 198 -3.05 18.84 -6.16
CA ALA A 198 -2.19 19.12 -5.02
C ALA A 198 -1.64 17.83 -4.39
N LEU A 199 -2.47 16.80 -4.23
CA LEU A 199 -2.08 15.49 -3.70
C LEU A 199 -1.10 14.76 -4.66
N ILE A 200 -1.38 14.79 -5.96
CA ILE A 200 -0.48 14.24 -6.99
C ILE A 200 0.86 14.97 -6.95
N THR A 201 0.85 16.30 -6.91
CA THR A 201 2.06 17.13 -6.84
C THR A 201 2.86 16.82 -5.57
N ALA A 202 2.21 16.73 -4.41
CA ALA A 202 2.84 16.32 -3.16
C ALA A 202 3.50 14.93 -3.26
N ALA A 203 2.84 13.96 -3.92
CA ALA A 203 3.41 12.64 -4.15
C ALA A 203 4.69 12.70 -5.01
N LEU A 204 4.68 13.53 -6.06
CA LEU A 204 5.80 13.67 -6.99
C LEU A 204 6.98 14.47 -6.39
N LEU A 205 6.72 15.51 -5.59
CA LEU A 205 7.76 16.32 -4.95
C LEU A 205 8.52 15.56 -3.85
N ARG A 206 7.88 14.60 -3.17
CA ARG A 206 8.55 13.75 -2.18
C ARG A 206 9.68 12.91 -2.77
N ARG A 207 9.60 12.57 -4.05
CA ARG A 207 10.69 11.89 -4.77
C ARG A 207 11.96 12.74 -4.78
N GLN A 208 11.83 14.05 -5.01
CA GLN A 208 12.98 14.95 -5.19
C GLN A 208 13.81 15.08 -3.91
N HIS A 209 13.17 14.94 -2.74
CA HIS A 209 13.81 15.04 -1.43
C HIS A 209 14.39 13.71 -0.93
N ALA A 210 13.89 12.57 -1.45
CA ALA A 210 14.50 11.28 -1.25
C ALA A 210 15.60 11.09 -2.30
N GLY A 211 16.75 11.76 -2.11
CA GLY A 211 17.91 11.65 -3.00
C GLY A 211 18.32 10.19 -3.23
N PRO A 212 19.07 9.89 -4.32
CA PRO A 212 19.51 8.54 -4.61
C PRO A 212 20.24 7.95 -3.40
N SER A 213 19.75 6.81 -2.88
CA SER A 213 20.48 6.08 -1.85
C SER A 213 21.90 5.84 -2.35
N PRO A 214 22.94 6.14 -1.55
CA PRO A 214 24.30 5.74 -1.90
C PRO A 214 24.26 4.23 -2.04
N ILE A 215 24.46 3.76 -3.26
CA ILE A 215 24.84 2.38 -3.51
C ILE A 215 26.05 2.18 -2.60
N ALA A 216 25.92 1.29 -1.62
CA ALA A 216 27.08 0.76 -0.93
C ALA A 216 27.88 0.01 -2.00
N THR A 217 28.72 0.75 -2.72
CA THR A 217 29.91 0.20 -3.34
C THR A 217 30.72 -0.32 -2.19
N THR A 218 30.54 -1.61 -1.88
CA THR A 218 31.57 -2.39 -1.22
C THR A 218 32.86 -2.04 -1.95
N PRO A 219 33.88 -1.50 -1.27
CA PRO A 219 35.18 -1.30 -1.89
C PRO A 219 35.58 -2.64 -2.49
N ALA A 220 35.83 -2.68 -3.81
CA ALA A 220 36.43 -3.84 -4.42
C ALA A 220 37.69 -4.16 -3.59
N PRO A 221 37.92 -5.43 -3.19
CA PRO A 221 39.15 -5.78 -2.51
C PRO A 221 40.31 -5.36 -3.41
N THR A 222 41.12 -4.43 -2.93
CA THR A 222 42.36 -4.01 -3.59
C THR A 222 43.15 -5.27 -3.92
N PRO A 223 43.57 -5.51 -5.18
CA PRO A 223 44.45 -6.61 -5.49
C PRO A 223 45.76 -6.38 -4.72
N THR A 224 45.99 -7.16 -3.66
CA THR A 224 47.31 -7.25 -3.04
C THR A 224 48.25 -7.80 -4.10
N ALA A 225 49.22 -6.99 -4.52
CA ALA A 225 50.30 -7.41 -5.40
C ALA A 225 51.01 -8.66 -4.79
N PRO A 226 51.43 -9.61 -5.63
CA PRO A 226 52.14 -10.79 -5.14
C PRO A 226 53.47 -10.36 -4.51
N THR A 227 53.66 -10.71 -3.23
CA THR A 227 54.93 -10.57 -2.52
C THR A 227 55.99 -11.40 -3.23
N PRO A 228 57.15 -10.84 -3.62
CA PRO A 228 58.28 -11.65 -4.09
C PRO A 228 58.76 -12.56 -2.95
N GLY A 229 59.00 -13.84 -3.26
CA GLY A 229 59.49 -14.82 -2.30
C GLY A 229 60.84 -14.43 -1.68
N PRO A 230 61.17 -14.96 -0.49
CA PRO A 230 62.40 -14.61 0.20
C PRO A 230 63.61 -15.23 -0.54
N THR A 231 64.46 -14.37 -1.07
CA THR A 231 65.84 -14.72 -1.45
C THR A 231 66.73 -14.61 -0.22
N SER A 232 67.50 -15.66 0.02
CA SER A 232 68.46 -15.79 1.11
C SER A 232 69.65 -14.84 0.93
N ALA A 233 69.93 -13.96 1.89
CA ALA A 233 71.26 -13.39 2.10
C ALA A 233 71.39 -12.69 3.47
N GLY A 234 72.33 -13.17 4.29
CA GLY A 234 73.18 -12.34 5.17
C GLY A 234 72.64 -11.86 6.53
N PRO A 235 73.39 -12.02 7.65
CA PRO A 235 72.99 -11.54 8.97
C PRO A 235 73.37 -10.07 9.19
N THR A 236 72.39 -9.24 9.57
CA THR A 236 72.61 -7.88 10.10
C THR A 236 72.05 -7.75 11.53
N PRO A 237 72.60 -6.87 12.39
CA PRO A 237 72.42 -6.94 13.83
C PRO A 237 71.05 -6.42 14.27
N VAL A 238 70.47 -7.11 15.26
CA VAL A 238 69.21 -6.75 15.90
C VAL A 238 69.41 -5.54 16.81
N VAL A 239 68.88 -4.37 16.42
CA VAL A 239 68.64 -3.24 17.32
C VAL A 239 67.27 -3.46 17.98
N ARG A 240 67.26 -3.69 19.29
CA ARG A 240 66.02 -3.78 20.09
C ARG A 240 65.50 -2.38 20.39
N THR A 241 64.41 -1.96 19.75
CA THR A 241 63.59 -0.83 20.18
C THR A 241 62.63 -1.28 21.30
N PRO A 242 62.43 -0.47 22.35
CA PRO A 242 61.53 -0.82 23.45
C PRO A 242 60.05 -0.69 23.01
N ALA A 243 59.22 -1.60 23.53
CA ALA A 243 57.80 -1.69 23.24
C ALA A 243 57.02 -0.43 23.68
N PRO A 244 56.04 0.04 22.90
CA PRO A 244 55.14 1.11 23.35
C PRO A 244 54.18 0.56 24.40
N THR A 245 54.04 1.30 25.49
CA THR A 245 53.10 1.09 26.59
C THR A 245 51.65 1.17 26.06
N PRO A 246 50.73 0.26 26.45
CA PRO A 246 49.34 0.34 26.01
C PRO A 246 48.63 1.49 26.76
N ALA A 247 48.62 2.67 26.14
CA ALA A 247 47.84 3.79 26.60
C ALA A 247 46.36 3.58 26.23
N GLY A 248 45.52 3.51 27.26
CA GLY A 248 44.12 3.91 27.24
C GLY A 248 43.22 3.21 26.22
N THR A 249 42.52 2.18 26.69
CA THR A 249 41.27 1.73 26.08
C THR A 249 40.26 2.90 26.17
N THR A 250 40.29 3.80 25.20
CA THR A 250 39.15 4.67 24.92
C THR A 250 37.97 3.74 24.69
N LEU A 251 37.01 3.77 25.62
CA LEU A 251 35.69 3.19 25.42
C LEU A 251 35.15 3.81 24.12
N ALA A 252 35.35 3.14 23.00
CA ALA A 252 34.62 3.40 21.79
C ALA A 252 33.16 3.28 22.18
N GLY A 253 32.46 4.42 22.21
CA GLY A 253 31.05 4.48 22.54
C GLY A 253 30.35 3.40 21.72
N ARG A 254 29.63 2.50 22.41
CA ARG A 254 28.81 1.49 21.76
C ARG A 254 28.03 2.22 20.66
N PRO A 255 28.15 1.86 19.38
CA PRO A 255 27.31 2.46 18.36
C PRO A 255 25.88 2.34 18.87
N HIS A 256 25.18 3.47 19.01
CA HIS A 256 23.77 3.46 19.39
C HIS A 256 23.10 2.47 18.46
N ALA A 257 22.72 1.31 19.00
CA ALA A 257 22.09 0.26 18.23
C ALA A 257 20.81 0.88 17.66
N GLU A 258 20.84 1.20 16.37
CA GLU A 258 19.73 1.83 15.69
C GLU A 258 18.51 0.94 15.94
N ALA A 259 17.52 1.48 16.64
CA ALA A 259 16.38 0.68 17.07
C ALA A 259 15.68 0.11 15.84
N GLY A 260 15.63 -1.22 15.73
CA GLY A 260 14.94 -1.91 14.65
C GLY A 260 13.46 -1.50 14.51
N PRO A 261 12.80 -1.87 13.40
CA PRO A 261 11.38 -1.63 13.24
C PRO A 261 10.59 -2.39 14.32
N PRO A 262 9.41 -1.89 14.69
CA PRO A 262 8.52 -2.63 15.56
C PRO A 262 8.09 -3.95 14.90
N ARG A 263 7.47 -4.84 15.68
CA ARG A 263 6.88 -6.08 15.15
C ARG A 263 5.81 -5.72 14.10
N PRO A 264 5.59 -6.54 13.05
CA PRO A 264 4.60 -6.26 12.00
C PRO A 264 3.17 -6.01 12.49
N VAL A 265 2.81 -6.53 13.66
CA VAL A 265 1.50 -6.29 14.30
C VAL A 265 1.33 -4.82 14.74
N CYS A 266 2.40 -4.12 15.14
CA CYS A 266 2.30 -2.73 15.60
C CYS A 266 1.81 -1.76 14.52
N PRO A 267 2.36 -1.72 13.29
CA PRO A 267 1.82 -0.85 12.25
C PRO A 267 0.42 -1.28 11.78
N ALA A 268 0.08 -2.58 11.85
CA ALA A 268 -1.30 -3.03 11.62
C ALA A 268 -2.27 -2.44 12.67
N LEU A 269 -1.91 -2.51 13.96
CA LEU A 269 -2.70 -1.92 15.04
C LEU A 269 -2.90 -0.42 14.87
N VAL A 270 -1.89 0.31 14.40
CA VAL A 270 -2.03 1.75 14.09
C VAL A 270 -3.11 1.99 13.03
N VAL A 271 -3.16 1.17 11.98
CA VAL A 271 -4.20 1.26 10.95
C VAL A 271 -5.57 0.86 11.50
N VAL A 272 -5.65 -0.20 12.31
CA VAL A 272 -6.91 -0.62 12.96
C VAL A 272 -7.46 0.48 13.85
N VAL A 273 -6.62 1.08 14.70
CA VAL A 273 -7.01 2.19 15.58
C VAL A 273 -7.43 3.41 14.78
N ALA A 274 -6.72 3.75 13.70
CA ALA A 274 -7.12 4.86 12.85
C ALA A 274 -8.47 4.60 12.15
N TYR A 275 -8.68 3.38 11.63
CA TYR A 275 -9.91 2.97 10.96
C TYR A 275 -11.10 3.01 11.93
N LEU A 276 -11.03 2.25 13.03
CA LEU A 276 -12.12 2.19 14.02
C LEU A 276 -12.30 3.52 14.75
N GLY A 277 -11.20 4.18 15.10
CA GLY A 277 -11.24 5.49 15.77
C GLY A 277 -11.90 6.56 14.91
N SER A 278 -11.77 6.45 13.58
CA SER A 278 -12.47 7.37 12.67
C SER A 278 -13.99 7.25 12.80
N THR A 279 -14.56 6.11 13.19
CA THR A 279 -16.03 5.92 13.21
C THR A 279 -16.69 6.31 14.54
N ILE A 280 -15.92 6.73 15.56
CA ILE A 280 -16.41 6.92 16.94
C ILE A 280 -17.28 8.16 17.11
N ALA A 281 -16.94 9.25 16.41
CA ALA A 281 -17.60 10.55 16.61
C ALA A 281 -18.19 11.08 15.30
N PRO A 282 -19.41 11.66 15.33
CA PRO A 282 -20.01 12.32 14.17
C PRO A 282 -19.51 13.78 14.02
N GLY A 283 -19.89 14.41 12.91
CA GLY A 283 -19.67 15.85 12.68
C GLY A 283 -18.20 16.28 12.73
N TRP A 284 -17.97 17.55 13.06
CA TRP A 284 -16.63 18.15 13.15
C TRP A 284 -15.68 17.49 14.17
N PRO A 285 -16.13 17.05 15.38
CA PRO A 285 -15.27 16.27 16.27
C PRO A 285 -14.78 14.97 15.63
N GLY A 286 -15.67 14.27 14.91
CA GLY A 286 -15.34 13.09 14.11
C GLY A 286 -14.29 13.36 13.04
N VAL A 287 -14.49 14.41 12.25
CA VAL A 287 -13.54 14.86 11.21
C VAL A 287 -12.17 15.14 11.83
N THR A 288 -12.13 15.90 12.93
CA THR A 288 -10.89 16.27 13.61
C THR A 288 -10.15 15.04 14.13
N LEU A 289 -10.87 14.12 14.77
CA LEU A 289 -10.31 12.87 15.28
C LEU A 289 -9.76 12.00 14.15
N ALA A 290 -10.52 11.82 13.06
CA ALA A 290 -10.12 11.02 11.93
C ALA A 290 -8.87 11.59 11.23
N LEU A 291 -8.81 12.91 11.00
CA LEU A 291 -7.64 13.58 10.44
C LEU A 291 -6.41 13.48 11.36
N ALA A 292 -6.60 13.64 12.67
CA ALA A 292 -5.52 13.49 13.65
C ALA A 292 -4.97 12.05 13.67
N LEU A 293 -5.85 11.04 13.70
CA LEU A 293 -5.47 9.63 13.65
C LEU A 293 -4.75 9.28 12.34
N ALA A 294 -5.25 9.77 11.20
CA ALA A 294 -4.61 9.59 9.90
C ALA A 294 -3.21 10.24 9.86
N ALA A 295 -3.06 11.44 10.42
CA ALA A 295 -1.77 12.13 10.50
C ALA A 295 -0.78 11.37 11.40
N VAL A 296 -1.21 10.92 12.58
CA VAL A 296 -0.40 10.10 13.49
C VAL A 296 0.02 8.80 12.80
N ALA A 297 -0.91 8.10 12.15
CA ALA A 297 -0.63 6.90 11.40
C ALA A 297 0.39 7.16 10.28
N ALA A 298 0.21 8.20 9.47
CA ALA A 298 1.13 8.58 8.41
C ALA A 298 2.54 8.87 8.94
N VAL A 299 2.66 9.60 10.05
CA VAL A 299 3.95 9.92 10.69
C VAL A 299 4.63 8.66 11.22
N LEU A 300 3.91 7.82 11.99
CA LEU A 300 4.46 6.59 12.55
C LEU A 300 4.89 5.60 11.47
N LEU A 301 4.03 5.35 10.48
CA LEU A 301 4.32 4.43 9.38
C LEU A 301 5.47 4.94 8.51
N THR A 302 5.54 6.26 8.24
CA THR A 302 6.68 6.84 7.50
C THR A 302 7.98 6.73 8.30
N ARG A 303 7.95 6.95 9.62
CA ARG A 303 9.14 6.82 10.47
C ARG A 303 9.60 5.37 10.59
N TRP A 304 8.69 4.44 10.82
CA TRP A 304 9.02 3.02 10.98
C TRP A 304 9.45 2.37 9.67
N SER A 305 8.86 2.77 8.53
CA SER A 305 9.26 2.25 7.21
C SER A 305 10.66 2.65 6.76
N ARG A 306 11.27 3.64 7.41
CA ARG A 306 12.67 4.03 7.17
C ARG A 306 13.68 3.25 8.03
N ARG A 307 13.22 2.46 8.99
CA ARG A 307 14.11 1.73 9.91
C ARG A 307 14.74 0.52 9.21
N PRO A 308 16.03 0.22 9.46
CA PRO A 308 16.69 -0.97 8.94
C PRO A 308 15.94 -2.25 9.35
N GLY A 309 15.55 -3.07 8.37
CA GLY A 309 14.78 -4.30 8.61
C GLY A 309 13.26 -4.16 8.43
N TRP A 310 12.75 -2.99 8.00
CA TRP A 310 11.37 -2.89 7.54
C TRP A 310 11.18 -3.71 6.26
N GLU A 311 10.39 -4.77 6.35
CA GLU A 311 10.26 -5.76 5.29
C GLU A 311 8.80 -5.95 4.85
N GLN A 312 8.59 -6.87 3.92
CA GLN A 312 7.26 -7.20 3.41
C GLN A 312 6.25 -7.65 4.47
N PRO A 313 6.61 -8.37 5.56
CA PRO A 313 5.64 -8.67 6.61
C PRO A 313 5.01 -7.40 7.19
N HIS A 314 5.79 -6.33 7.39
CA HIS A 314 5.28 -5.05 7.88
C HIS A 314 4.34 -4.40 6.87
N VAL A 315 4.73 -4.40 5.59
CA VAL A 315 3.89 -3.89 4.50
C VAL A 315 2.57 -4.64 4.39
N LEU A 316 2.61 -5.98 4.40
CA LEU A 316 1.43 -6.83 4.35
C LEU A 316 0.51 -6.55 5.54
N ALA A 317 1.05 -6.60 6.77
CA ALA A 317 0.27 -6.38 7.97
C ALA A 317 -0.38 -4.99 8.00
N THR A 318 0.35 -3.94 7.56
CA THR A 318 -0.18 -2.58 7.46
C THR A 318 -1.26 -2.48 6.38
N GLY A 319 -0.99 -2.98 5.18
CA GLY A 319 -1.88 -2.85 4.03
C GLY A 319 -3.15 -3.69 4.18
N SER A 320 -3.09 -4.87 4.80
CA SER A 320 -4.26 -5.72 4.99
C SER A 320 -5.07 -5.40 6.26
N ALA A 321 -4.59 -4.52 7.14
CA ALA A 321 -5.26 -4.23 8.41
C ALA A 321 -6.69 -3.73 8.22
N GLY A 322 -6.89 -2.72 7.34
CA GLY A 322 -8.23 -2.21 7.04
C GLY A 322 -9.13 -3.26 6.40
N LEU A 323 -8.58 -4.14 5.55
CA LEU A 323 -9.33 -5.23 4.94
C LEU A 323 -9.83 -6.24 5.99
N VAL A 324 -9.02 -6.53 7.01
CA VAL A 324 -9.42 -7.40 8.14
C VAL A 324 -10.51 -6.74 8.97
N VAL A 325 -10.41 -5.42 9.22
CA VAL A 325 -11.46 -4.67 9.92
C VAL A 325 -12.76 -4.67 9.11
N ALA A 326 -12.70 -4.40 7.81
CA ALA A 326 -13.84 -4.43 6.90
C ALA A 326 -14.55 -5.79 6.93
N ALA A 327 -13.80 -6.89 6.78
CA ALA A 327 -14.38 -8.23 6.82
C ALA A 327 -14.99 -8.59 8.18
N ALA A 328 -14.38 -8.12 9.28
CA ALA A 328 -14.95 -8.32 10.62
C ALA A 328 -16.27 -7.56 10.82
N LEU A 329 -16.42 -6.40 10.17
CA LEU A 329 -17.62 -5.57 10.22
C LEU A 329 -18.68 -5.96 9.16
N ALA A 330 -18.38 -6.90 8.25
CA ALA A 330 -19.29 -7.29 7.18
C ALA A 330 -20.69 -7.70 7.66
N TYR A 331 -20.73 -8.40 8.78
CA TYR A 331 -21.95 -8.87 9.45
C TYR A 331 -22.86 -7.75 10.00
N THR A 332 -22.38 -6.49 9.97
CA THR A 332 -23.13 -5.32 10.45
C THR A 332 -23.77 -4.53 9.30
N VAL A 333 -23.46 -4.88 8.05
CA VAL A 333 -23.96 -4.19 6.86
C VAL A 333 -25.08 -5.00 6.23
N PRO A 334 -26.31 -4.44 6.10
CA PRO A 334 -27.40 -5.15 5.44
C PRO A 334 -27.13 -5.28 3.93
N THR A 335 -27.79 -6.23 3.28
CA THR A 335 -27.64 -6.42 1.83
C THR A 335 -28.31 -5.30 1.05
N TYR A 336 -27.60 -4.74 0.06
CA TYR A 336 -28.08 -3.64 -0.79
C TYR A 336 -29.22 -4.03 -1.74
N ALA A 337 -29.42 -5.33 -1.94
CA ALA A 337 -30.54 -5.89 -2.68
C ALA A 337 -31.30 -6.91 -1.82
N PRO A 338 -32.61 -7.10 -2.05
CA PRO A 338 -33.39 -8.10 -1.33
C PRO A 338 -32.74 -9.48 -1.37
N ALA A 339 -32.44 -10.04 -0.20
CA ALA A 339 -31.84 -11.34 -0.04
C ALA A 339 -32.44 -12.05 1.18
N SER A 340 -32.44 -13.39 1.18
CA SER A 340 -32.78 -14.14 2.39
C SER A 340 -31.69 -13.97 3.45
N PRO A 341 -32.02 -14.06 4.76
CA PRO A 341 -31.01 -13.99 5.81
C PRO A 341 -29.88 -15.02 5.65
N ALA A 342 -30.20 -16.21 5.15
CA ALA A 342 -29.21 -17.24 4.85
C ALA A 342 -28.26 -16.82 3.71
N ALA A 343 -28.78 -16.22 2.64
CA ALA A 343 -27.95 -15.76 1.52
C ALA A 343 -27.03 -14.59 1.92
N ALA A 344 -27.52 -13.68 2.77
CA ALA A 344 -26.72 -12.61 3.36
C ALA A 344 -25.56 -13.19 4.21
N LEU A 345 -25.88 -14.08 5.15
CA LEU A 345 -24.89 -14.72 6.01
C LEU A 345 -23.83 -15.51 5.23
N VAL A 346 -24.23 -16.21 4.16
CA VAL A 346 -23.29 -16.92 3.28
C VAL A 346 -22.34 -15.92 2.59
N GLY A 347 -22.82 -14.74 2.18
CA GLY A 347 -21.99 -13.65 1.67
C GLY A 347 -20.94 -13.21 2.68
N ASP A 348 -21.35 -12.88 3.90
CA ASP A 348 -20.47 -12.40 4.97
C ASP A 348 -19.41 -13.42 5.39
N VAL A 349 -19.82 -14.69 5.50
CA VAL A 349 -18.89 -15.81 5.76
C VAL A 349 -17.90 -15.98 4.61
N ALA A 350 -18.36 -15.87 3.36
CA ALA A 350 -17.48 -15.96 2.20
C ALA A 350 -16.44 -14.83 2.19
N ILE A 351 -16.82 -13.59 2.54
CA ILE A 351 -15.90 -12.46 2.69
C ILE A 351 -14.80 -12.80 3.71
N SER A 352 -15.19 -13.26 4.90
CA SER A 352 -14.26 -13.66 5.96
C SER A 352 -13.29 -14.75 5.49
N VAL A 353 -13.80 -15.80 4.84
CA VAL A 353 -12.97 -16.88 4.29
C VAL A 353 -12.00 -16.36 3.24
N ILE A 354 -12.45 -15.52 2.30
CA ILE A 354 -11.60 -14.95 1.25
C ILE A 354 -10.48 -14.10 1.88
N VAL A 355 -10.80 -13.22 2.83
CA VAL A 355 -9.78 -12.40 3.53
C VAL A 355 -8.77 -13.28 4.26
N LEU A 356 -9.22 -14.28 5.01
CA LEU A 356 -8.32 -15.19 5.74
C LEU A 356 -7.40 -15.96 4.79
N LEU A 357 -7.92 -16.43 3.65
CA LEU A 357 -7.12 -17.14 2.65
C LEU A 357 -6.10 -16.22 1.96
N LEU A 358 -6.50 -14.99 1.60
CA LEU A 358 -5.62 -14.01 0.96
C LEU A 358 -4.52 -13.53 1.91
N VAL A 359 -4.87 -13.11 3.12
CA VAL A 359 -3.92 -12.60 4.10
C VAL A 359 -3.04 -13.73 4.64
N GLY A 360 -3.63 -14.86 5.00
CA GLY A 360 -2.91 -16.04 5.51
C GLY A 360 -1.97 -16.64 4.47
N GLY A 361 -2.41 -16.75 3.21
CA GLY A 361 -1.59 -17.23 2.11
C GLY A 361 -0.42 -16.29 1.78
N ALA A 362 -0.66 -14.97 1.78
CA ALA A 362 0.38 -13.97 1.63
C ALA A 362 1.39 -14.03 2.78
N TRP A 363 0.91 -14.12 4.02
CA TRP A 363 1.75 -14.19 5.22
C TRP A 363 2.65 -15.43 5.21
N TRP A 364 2.08 -16.58 4.86
CA TRP A 364 2.81 -17.83 4.73
C TRP A 364 3.90 -17.76 3.64
N ARG A 365 3.59 -17.19 2.47
CA ARG A 365 4.55 -16.96 1.37
C ARG A 365 5.73 -16.10 1.84
N VAL A 366 5.45 -14.95 2.44
CA VAL A 366 6.47 -14.01 2.88
C VAL A 366 7.34 -14.62 3.99
N SER A 367 6.73 -15.29 4.96
CA SER A 367 7.44 -15.94 6.08
C SER A 367 8.37 -17.04 5.58
N ARG A 368 7.93 -17.85 4.61
CA ARG A 368 8.77 -18.89 3.99
C ARG A 368 9.96 -18.32 3.22
N SER A 369 9.76 -17.22 2.49
CA SER A 369 10.87 -16.54 1.81
C SER A 369 11.92 -16.04 2.82
N ALA A 370 11.49 -15.36 3.88
CA ALA A 370 12.41 -14.86 4.91
C ALA A 370 13.15 -16.00 5.65
N ALA A 371 12.51 -17.15 5.86
CA ALA A 371 13.16 -18.32 6.44
C ALA A 371 14.22 -18.94 5.50
N ARG A 372 13.96 -18.97 4.19
CA ARG A 372 14.92 -19.46 3.19
C ARG A 372 16.12 -18.56 3.06
N ASP A 373 15.93 -17.24 3.06
CA ASP A 373 17.02 -16.27 2.93
C ASP A 373 17.94 -16.32 4.17
N ARG A 374 17.36 -16.42 5.37
CA ARG A 374 18.13 -16.65 6.61
C ARG A 374 18.94 -17.94 6.58
N ARG A 375 18.37 -19.05 6.08
CA ARG A 375 19.09 -20.32 5.93
C ARG A 375 20.25 -20.22 4.94
N ARG A 376 20.08 -19.47 3.84
CA ARG A 376 21.17 -19.24 2.86
C ARG A 376 22.29 -18.39 3.45
N ALA A 377 21.96 -17.35 4.22
CA ALA A 377 22.94 -16.51 4.88
C ALA A 377 23.72 -17.26 5.99
N ALA A 378 23.10 -18.25 6.63
CA ALA A 378 23.73 -19.08 7.65
C ALA A 378 24.52 -20.29 7.09
N ALA A 379 24.44 -20.56 5.79
CA ALA A 379 25.20 -21.65 5.18
C ALA A 379 26.69 -21.27 5.11
N PRO A 380 27.62 -22.13 5.55
CA PRO A 380 29.05 -21.85 5.45
C PRO A 380 29.43 -21.59 3.98
N ALA A 381 30.22 -20.54 3.72
CA ALA A 381 30.78 -20.30 2.40
C ALA A 381 31.55 -21.58 1.97
N GLY A 382 31.08 -22.22 0.90
CA GLY A 382 31.66 -23.49 0.43
C GLY A 382 33.17 -23.36 0.24
N ARG A 383 33.92 -24.35 0.77
CA ARG A 383 35.34 -24.50 0.49
C ARG A 383 35.57 -24.44 -1.04
N PRO A 384 36.64 -23.79 -1.52
CA PRO A 384 36.99 -23.88 -2.94
C PRO A 384 37.12 -25.34 -3.31
N ALA A 385 36.51 -25.74 -4.44
CA ALA A 385 36.68 -27.06 -4.99
C ALA A 385 38.19 -27.31 -5.19
N SER A 386 38.71 -28.38 -4.58
CA SER A 386 40.07 -28.82 -4.84
C SER A 386 40.24 -29.06 -6.35
N PRO A 387 41.39 -28.69 -6.95
CA PRO A 387 41.63 -28.99 -8.36
C PRO A 387 41.61 -30.51 -8.59
N PRO A 388 41.14 -30.98 -9.76
CA PRO A 388 41.23 -32.38 -10.12
C PRO A 388 42.71 -32.82 -10.14
N ALA A 389 42.97 -33.99 -9.57
CA ALA A 389 44.27 -34.65 -9.51
C ALA A 389 44.72 -35.18 -10.87
#